data_AF-A0A1M4XGC4-F1
#
_entry.id   AF-A0A1M4XGC4-F1
#
_cell.length_a   1.000
_cell.length_b   1.000
_cell.length_c   1.000
_cell.angle_alpha   90.00
_cell.angle_beta   90.00
_cell.angle_gamma   90.00
#
_symmetry.space_group_name_H-M   'P 1'
#
loop_
_entity.id
_entity.type
_entity.pdbx_description
1 polymer ?
#
loop_
_entity_poly.entity_id
_entity_poly.type
_entity_poly.pdbx_seq_one_letter_code
_entity_poly.pdbx_strand_id
1 'polypeptide(L)'
;MPIIKNRLRTNEKRVFNKSLFKGISVLSAAKTAMSYYKKYYNSTSKYEDDNSDAFRHALWMILSARDAGAAYAREFGVAHEDDYPGSALARKMDLFNNDVGINKATKIPSNAPSDVIIDIALVLINDAVKNGEFRRFKGSDIGTKNYLVKTNSVGSRK
;
A
#
# COMPACT_ATOMS: atom_id res chain seq x y z
N MET A 1 -0.29 -7.70 -3.77
CA MET A 1 -0.81 -7.70 -2.38
C MET A 1 -1.26 -9.07 -1.89
N PRO A 2 -0.86 -9.45 -0.66
CA PRO A 2 -1.18 -10.72 -0.05
C PRO A 2 -2.55 -10.67 0.66
N ILE A 3 -3.59 -11.25 0.03
CA ILE A 3 -4.96 -11.21 0.57
C ILE A 3 -5.40 -12.51 1.25
N ILE A 4 -4.66 -13.61 1.07
CA ILE A 4 -5.01 -14.94 1.59
C ILE A 4 -3.74 -15.63 2.09
N LYS A 5 -3.76 -16.17 3.32
CA LYS A 5 -2.62 -16.85 3.98
C LYS A 5 -1.98 -17.93 3.11
N ASN A 6 -2.79 -18.75 2.43
CA ASN A 6 -2.29 -19.86 1.62
C ASN A 6 -1.51 -19.42 0.37
N ARG A 7 -1.58 -18.13 0.01
CA ARG A 7 -0.84 -17.55 -1.11
C ARG A 7 0.43 -16.81 -0.69
N LEU A 8 0.73 -16.76 0.61
CA LEU A 8 1.95 -16.14 1.10
C LEU A 8 3.18 -16.90 0.62
N ARG A 9 4.21 -16.15 0.25
CA ARG A 9 5.53 -16.68 -0.13
C ARG A 9 6.45 -16.79 1.10
N THR A 10 7.71 -17.14 0.88
CA THR A 10 8.63 -17.59 1.93
C THR A 10 8.88 -16.52 2.99
N ASN A 11 9.16 -15.28 2.59
CA ASN A 11 9.43 -14.19 3.52
C ASN A 11 8.15 -13.73 4.23
N GLU A 12 7.05 -13.58 3.50
CA GLU A 12 5.75 -13.20 4.07
C GLU A 12 5.26 -14.23 5.10
N LYS A 13 5.41 -15.54 4.82
CA LYS A 13 5.10 -16.62 5.77
C LYS A 13 5.91 -16.50 7.04
N ARG A 14 7.21 -16.20 6.92
CA ARG A 14 8.11 -16.01 8.07
C ARG A 14 7.61 -14.88 8.98
N VAL A 15 7.24 -13.72 8.40
CA VAL A 15 6.74 -12.59 9.20
C VAL A 15 5.35 -12.90 9.76
N PHE A 16 4.43 -13.45 8.95
CA PHE A 16 3.09 -13.85 9.37
C PHE A 16 3.11 -14.75 10.61
N ASN A 17 4.01 -15.73 10.63
CA ASN A 17 4.11 -16.71 11.71
C ASN A 17 4.64 -16.11 13.03
N LYS A 18 5.15 -14.87 13.05
CA LYS A 18 5.54 -14.20 14.30
C LYS A 18 4.34 -13.81 15.16
N SER A 19 3.17 -13.59 14.57
CA SER A 19 1.93 -13.29 15.30
C SER A 19 0.71 -13.49 14.42
N LEU A 20 -0.16 -14.43 14.80
CA LEU A 20 -1.39 -14.72 14.06
C LEU A 20 -2.29 -13.49 13.94
N PHE A 21 -2.50 -12.76 15.04
CA PHE A 21 -3.36 -11.57 15.05
C PHE A 21 -2.81 -10.50 14.10
N LYS A 22 -1.53 -10.13 14.24
CA LYS A 22 -0.90 -9.13 13.37
C LYS A 22 -0.89 -9.57 11.92
N GLY A 23 -0.58 -10.84 11.66
CA GLY A 23 -0.63 -11.47 10.35
C GLY A 23 -2.01 -11.37 9.71
N ILE A 24 -3.09 -11.67 10.44
CA ILE A 24 -4.46 -11.52 9.92
C ILE A 24 -4.77 -10.04 9.62
N SER A 25 -4.34 -9.12 10.48
CA SER A 25 -4.55 -7.68 10.27
C SER A 25 -3.93 -7.17 8.97
N VAL A 26 -2.68 -7.53 8.64
CA VAL A 26 -2.05 -7.13 7.36
C VAL A 26 -2.78 -7.69 6.14
N LEU A 27 -3.29 -8.93 6.20
CA LEU A 27 -4.06 -9.52 5.09
C LEU A 27 -5.42 -8.84 4.93
N SER A 28 -6.08 -8.50 6.03
CA SER A 28 -7.33 -7.73 6.03
C SER A 28 -7.12 -6.35 5.42
N ALA A 29 -6.08 -5.63 5.84
CA ALA A 29 -5.68 -4.36 5.28
C ALA A 29 -5.39 -4.46 3.77
N ALA A 30 -4.68 -5.51 3.32
CA ALA A 30 -4.41 -5.75 1.91
C ALA A 30 -5.70 -5.95 1.10
N LYS A 31 -6.65 -6.73 1.63
CA LYS A 31 -7.97 -6.95 1.01
C LYS A 31 -8.75 -5.65 0.87
N THR A 32 -8.76 -4.84 1.93
CA THR A 32 -9.40 -3.51 1.93
C THR A 32 -8.76 -2.59 0.90
N ALA A 33 -7.42 -2.52 0.87
CA ALA A 33 -6.69 -1.72 -0.11
C ALA A 33 -7.03 -2.14 -1.55
N MET A 34 -7.18 -3.45 -1.83
CA MET A 34 -7.56 -3.93 -3.17
C MET A 34 -8.95 -3.47 -3.57
N SER A 35 -9.90 -3.52 -2.64
CA SER A 35 -11.28 -3.12 -2.89
C SER A 35 -11.37 -1.62 -3.23
N TYR A 36 -10.70 -0.78 -2.43
CA TYR A 36 -10.73 0.67 -2.63
C TYR A 36 -9.90 1.13 -3.84
N TYR A 37 -8.77 0.49 -4.11
CA TYR A 37 -8.02 0.70 -5.34
C TYR A 37 -8.91 0.49 -6.59
N LYS A 38 -9.62 -0.64 -6.66
CA LYS A 38 -10.54 -0.93 -7.77
C LYS A 38 -11.65 0.12 -7.87
N LYS A 39 -12.22 0.52 -6.73
CA LYS A 39 -13.29 1.52 -6.64
C LYS A 39 -12.84 2.92 -7.07
N TYR A 40 -11.65 3.37 -6.67
CA TYR A 40 -11.17 4.74 -6.89
C TYR A 40 -10.59 4.93 -8.29
N TYR A 41 -9.98 3.90 -8.87
CA TYR A 41 -9.26 4.01 -10.15
C TYR A 41 -9.94 3.29 -11.31
N ASN A 42 -11.10 2.64 -11.10
CA ASN A 42 -11.80 1.81 -12.10
C ASN A 42 -10.86 0.83 -12.81
N SER A 43 -9.87 0.31 -12.08
CA SER A 43 -8.80 -0.48 -12.65
C SER A 43 -9.28 -1.90 -12.97
N THR A 44 -9.10 -2.31 -14.23
CA THR A 44 -9.41 -3.66 -14.71
C THR A 44 -8.23 -4.63 -14.63
N SER A 45 -7.04 -4.17 -14.17
CA SER A 45 -5.80 -4.93 -13.83
C SER A 45 -4.50 -4.34 -14.41
N LYS A 46 -4.56 -3.39 -15.35
CA LYS A 46 -3.36 -2.94 -16.12
C LYS A 46 -2.55 -1.79 -15.52
N TYR A 47 -2.95 -1.23 -14.39
CA TYR A 47 -2.28 -0.08 -13.76
C TYR A 47 -1.35 -0.53 -12.62
N GLU A 48 -0.30 -1.24 -13.00
CA GLU A 48 0.88 -1.40 -12.15
C GLU A 48 1.71 -0.12 -12.28
N ASP A 49 2.38 0.31 -11.20
CA ASP A 49 3.41 1.35 -11.21
C ASP A 49 2.97 2.83 -11.37
N ASP A 50 1.69 3.15 -11.21
CA ASP A 50 1.14 4.51 -11.33
C ASP A 50 0.57 5.08 -9.99
N ASN A 51 -0.23 6.16 -10.05
CA ASN A 51 -0.90 6.73 -8.85
C ASN A 51 -1.77 5.68 -8.12
N SER A 52 -2.37 4.76 -8.86
CA SER A 52 -3.28 3.76 -8.33
C SER A 52 -2.54 2.67 -7.54
N ASP A 53 -1.33 2.34 -7.98
CA ASP A 53 -0.42 1.46 -7.28
C ASP A 53 0.15 2.10 -6.01
N ALA A 54 0.61 3.35 -6.10
CA ALA A 54 1.04 4.13 -4.95
C ALA A 54 -0.05 4.25 -3.87
N PHE A 55 -1.29 4.57 -4.28
CA PHE A 55 -2.46 4.59 -3.40
C PHE A 55 -2.66 3.25 -2.69
N ARG A 56 -2.57 2.16 -3.45
CA ARG A 56 -2.84 0.81 -2.99
C ARG A 56 -1.82 0.33 -1.96
N HIS A 57 -0.53 0.55 -2.22
CA HIS A 57 0.55 0.28 -1.27
C HIS A 57 0.40 1.12 0.00
N ALA A 58 0.19 2.42 -0.14
CA ALA A 58 0.09 3.31 1.01
C ALA A 58 -1.16 3.02 1.87
N LEU A 59 -2.31 2.72 1.27
CA LEU A 59 -3.54 2.34 1.99
C LEU A 59 -3.40 0.99 2.70
N TRP A 60 -2.72 0.03 2.09
CA TRP A 60 -2.40 -1.22 2.77
C TRP A 60 -1.54 -0.96 4.01
N MET A 61 -0.53 -0.12 3.87
CA MET A 61 0.48 0.10 4.91
C MET A 61 0.03 1.00 6.04
N ILE A 62 -0.82 2.01 5.79
CA ILE A 62 -1.40 2.84 6.86
C ILE A 62 -2.31 2.02 7.79
N LEU A 63 -3.18 1.17 7.22
CA LEU A 63 -4.07 0.29 7.99
C LEU A 63 -3.27 -0.78 8.73
N SER A 64 -2.29 -1.38 8.06
CA SER A 64 -1.39 -2.36 8.67
C SER A 64 -0.61 -1.80 9.85
N ALA A 65 -0.08 -0.58 9.72
CA ALA A 65 0.66 0.07 10.80
C ALA A 65 -0.24 0.43 11.98
N ARG A 66 -1.48 0.85 11.74
CA ARG A 66 -2.48 1.08 12.80
C ARG A 66 -2.80 -0.20 13.56
N ASP A 67 -3.06 -1.30 12.86
CA ASP A 67 -3.60 -2.54 13.46
C ASP A 67 -2.53 -3.50 13.99
N ALA A 68 -1.37 -3.56 13.35
CA ALA A 68 -0.28 -4.49 13.69
C ALA A 68 0.95 -3.79 14.29
N GLY A 69 0.97 -2.45 14.27
CA GLY A 69 2.11 -1.63 14.66
C GLY A 69 3.09 -1.38 13.51
N ALA A 70 3.69 -0.20 13.50
CA ALA A 70 4.58 0.27 12.43
C ALA A 70 5.76 -0.68 12.13
N ALA A 71 6.39 -1.24 13.18
CA ALA A 71 7.52 -2.15 13.00
C ALA A 71 7.11 -3.45 12.28
N TYR A 72 5.99 -4.05 12.67
CA TYR A 72 5.48 -5.27 12.05
C TYR A 72 5.03 -5.00 10.61
N ALA A 73 4.32 -3.89 10.39
CA ALA A 73 3.90 -3.46 9.07
C ALA A 73 5.13 -3.29 8.14
N ARG A 74 6.17 -2.57 8.59
CA ARG A 74 7.40 -2.39 7.81
C ARG A 74 8.06 -3.72 7.46
N GLU A 75 8.21 -4.61 8.44
CA GLU A 75 8.80 -5.93 8.19
C GLU A 75 7.99 -6.73 7.16
N PHE A 76 6.66 -6.69 7.26
CA PHE A 76 5.78 -7.40 6.34
C PHE A 76 5.80 -6.79 4.93
N GLY A 77 5.82 -5.45 4.82
CA GLY A 77 5.94 -4.74 3.55
C GLY A 77 7.25 -5.10 2.83
N VAL A 78 8.39 -5.09 3.54
CA VAL A 78 9.68 -5.54 2.98
C VAL A 78 9.61 -7.00 2.51
N ALA A 79 9.03 -7.88 3.33
CA ALA A 79 8.87 -9.28 2.97
C ALA A 79 8.02 -9.46 1.70
N HIS A 80 6.99 -8.63 1.49
CA HIS A 80 6.20 -8.63 0.26
C HIS A 80 7.04 -8.27 -0.96
N GLU A 81 7.80 -7.18 -0.89
CA GLU A 81 8.62 -6.73 -2.04
C GLU A 81 9.78 -7.69 -2.34
N ASP A 82 10.27 -8.43 -1.35
CA ASP A 82 11.29 -9.48 -1.54
C ASP A 82 10.70 -10.74 -2.18
N ASP A 83 9.45 -11.08 -1.85
CA ASP A 83 8.76 -12.25 -2.37
C ASP A 83 8.17 -12.02 -3.77
N TYR A 84 7.87 -10.78 -4.15
CA TYR A 84 7.32 -10.40 -5.45
C TYR A 84 8.22 -9.38 -6.16
N PRO A 85 9.47 -9.76 -6.50
CA PRO A 85 10.44 -8.82 -7.03
C PRO A 85 10.02 -8.32 -8.42
N GLY A 86 9.79 -7.01 -8.52
CA GLY A 86 9.78 -6.28 -9.79
C GLY A 86 11.19 -5.85 -10.21
N SER A 87 11.31 -4.74 -10.94
CA SER A 87 12.61 -4.10 -11.15
C SER A 87 13.14 -3.50 -9.84
N ALA A 88 14.45 -3.29 -9.73
CA ALA A 88 15.03 -2.61 -8.56
C ALA A 88 14.41 -1.21 -8.32
N LEU A 89 14.01 -0.53 -9.40
CA LEU A 89 13.36 0.77 -9.32
C LEU A 89 11.90 0.67 -8.86
N ALA A 90 11.17 -0.37 -9.28
CA ALA A 90 9.81 -0.66 -8.81
C ALA A 90 9.82 -0.99 -7.31
N ARG A 91 10.70 -1.91 -6.89
CA ARG A 91 10.91 -2.22 -5.46
C ARG A 91 11.22 -0.96 -4.63
N LYS A 92 12.06 -0.06 -5.15
CA LYS A 92 12.37 1.22 -4.47
C LYS A 92 11.14 2.11 -4.32
N MET A 93 10.27 2.16 -5.35
CA MET A 93 9.01 2.89 -5.31
C MET A 93 8.05 2.31 -4.28
N ASP A 94 7.86 0.99 -4.28
CA ASP A 94 6.93 0.30 -3.39
C ASP A 94 7.36 0.44 -1.93
N LEU A 95 8.64 0.23 -1.63
CA LEU A 95 9.19 0.46 -0.29
C LEU A 95 9.01 1.91 0.18
N PHE A 96 9.25 2.89 -0.70
CA PHE A 96 9.03 4.29 -0.38
C PHE A 96 7.55 4.57 -0.07
N ASN A 97 6.64 4.09 -0.90
CA ASN A 97 5.21 4.30 -0.74
C ASN A 97 4.68 3.58 0.52
N ASN A 98 5.19 2.39 0.80
CA ASN A 98 4.91 1.62 2.01
C ASN A 98 5.30 2.42 3.26
N ASP A 99 6.52 2.99 3.29
CA ASP A 99 7.01 3.79 4.40
C ASP A 99 6.21 5.07 4.63
N VAL A 100 5.84 5.79 3.56
CA VAL A 100 4.97 6.97 3.67
C VAL A 100 3.60 6.58 4.25
N GLY A 101 3.02 5.45 3.81
CA GLY A 101 1.77 4.92 4.37
C GLY A 101 1.87 4.60 5.86
N ILE A 102 2.94 3.90 6.29
CA ILE A 102 3.21 3.60 7.71
C ILE A 102 3.28 4.89 8.53
N ASN A 103 4.04 5.89 8.05
CA ASN A 103 4.24 7.14 8.79
C ASN A 103 2.93 7.92 8.95
N LYS A 104 2.03 7.87 7.97
CA LYS A 104 0.71 8.51 8.04
C LYS A 104 -0.24 7.85 9.04
N ALA A 105 0.01 6.62 9.48
CA ALA A 105 -0.81 5.97 10.50
C ALA A 105 -0.83 6.75 11.83
N THR A 106 0.22 7.52 12.11
CA THR A 106 0.30 8.44 13.27
C THR A 106 -0.75 9.55 13.25
N LYS A 107 -1.38 9.80 12.10
CA LYS A 107 -2.46 10.79 11.94
C LYS A 107 -3.85 10.20 12.18
N ILE A 108 -3.98 8.89 12.36
CA ILE A 108 -5.23 8.25 12.75
C ILE A 108 -5.33 8.31 14.29
N PRO A 109 -6.35 8.98 14.87
CA PRO A 109 -6.53 9.01 16.31
C PRO A 109 -6.65 7.60 16.90
N SER A 110 -5.95 7.33 18.00
CA SER A 110 -5.98 6.01 18.64
C SER A 110 -7.35 5.61 19.16
N ASN A 111 -8.20 6.59 19.48
CA ASN A 111 -9.58 6.43 19.93
C ASN A 111 -10.62 6.62 18.80
N ALA A 112 -10.19 6.67 17.54
CA ALA A 112 -11.13 6.77 16.41
C ALA A 112 -12.08 5.55 16.41
N PRO A 113 -13.40 5.77 16.28
CA PRO A 113 -14.37 4.69 16.12
C PRO A 113 -14.01 3.78 14.94
N SER A 114 -14.20 2.47 15.09
CA SER A 114 -13.74 1.48 14.10
C SER A 114 -14.35 1.67 12.71
N ASP A 115 -15.58 2.17 12.64
CA ASP A 115 -16.32 2.43 11.41
C ASP A 115 -15.76 3.61 10.60
N VAL A 116 -15.11 4.59 11.25
CA VAL A 116 -14.54 5.76 10.55
C VAL A 116 -13.06 5.62 10.20
N ILE A 117 -12.35 4.61 10.71
CA ILE A 117 -10.90 4.42 10.47
C ILE A 117 -10.60 4.34 8.98
N ILE A 118 -11.44 3.62 8.23
CA ILE A 118 -11.23 3.47 6.79
C ILE A 118 -11.42 4.80 6.06
N ASP A 119 -12.40 5.61 6.45
CA ASP A 119 -12.64 6.91 5.81
C ASP A 119 -11.50 7.88 6.10
N ILE A 120 -10.98 7.90 7.33
CA ILE A 120 -9.79 8.69 7.69
C ILE A 120 -8.58 8.24 6.85
N ALA A 121 -8.32 6.94 6.78
CA ALA A 121 -7.21 6.41 6.00
C ALA A 121 -7.34 6.76 4.51
N LEU A 122 -8.55 6.67 3.95
CA LEU A 122 -8.80 7.02 2.55
C LEU A 122 -8.52 8.50 2.28
N VAL A 123 -9.00 9.41 3.12
CA VAL A 123 -8.72 10.85 2.99
C VAL A 123 -7.21 11.11 3.05
N LEU A 124 -6.53 10.61 4.08
CA LEU A 124 -5.10 10.82 4.28
C LEU A 124 -4.25 10.32 3.10
N ILE A 125 -4.57 9.14 2.56
CA ILE A 125 -3.82 8.57 1.45
C ILE A 125 -4.18 9.25 0.13
N ASN A 126 -5.45 9.54 -0.10
CA ASN A 126 -5.87 10.17 -1.35
C ASN A 126 -5.33 11.59 -1.50
N ASP A 127 -5.37 12.39 -0.43
CA ASP A 127 -4.79 13.74 -0.43
C ASP A 127 -3.28 13.68 -0.67
N ALA A 128 -2.60 12.72 -0.05
CA ALA A 128 -1.17 12.51 -0.25
C ALA A 128 -0.81 12.11 -1.69
N VAL A 129 -1.66 11.32 -2.36
CA VAL A 129 -1.51 11.04 -3.80
C VAL A 129 -1.61 12.33 -4.60
N LYS A 130 -2.68 13.11 -4.40
CA LYS A 130 -2.94 14.37 -5.10
C LYS A 130 -1.82 15.39 -4.89
N ASN A 131 -1.23 15.42 -3.69
CA ASN A 131 -0.16 16.34 -3.30
C ASN A 131 1.25 15.87 -3.72
N GLY A 132 1.39 14.72 -4.38
CA GLY A 132 2.68 14.24 -4.87
C GLY A 132 3.62 13.73 -3.78
N GLU A 133 3.06 13.29 -2.65
CA GLU A 133 3.84 12.75 -1.54
C GLU A 133 4.43 11.37 -1.85
N PHE A 134 3.80 10.61 -2.76
CA PHE A 134 4.24 9.28 -3.16
C PHE A 134 5.10 9.28 -4.42
N ARG A 135 5.57 8.10 -4.83
CA ARG A 135 6.31 7.87 -6.07
C ARG A 135 5.52 6.97 -7.00
N ARG A 136 5.68 7.23 -8.29
CA ARG A 136 5.14 6.43 -9.38
C ARG A 136 6.10 6.48 -10.58
N PHE A 137 5.89 5.62 -11.55
CA PHE A 137 6.51 5.78 -12.86
C PHE A 137 5.76 6.82 -13.72
N LYS A 138 6.46 7.39 -14.71
CA LYS A 138 5.90 8.33 -15.70
C LYS A 138 6.05 7.75 -17.11
N GLY A 139 4.92 7.60 -17.82
CA GLY A 139 4.87 7.29 -19.26
C GLY A 139 3.43 7.05 -19.72
N SER A 140 3.12 7.35 -20.98
CA SER A 140 1.91 6.86 -21.69
C SER A 140 2.03 5.40 -22.10
N ASP A 141 3.25 4.86 -22.02
CA ASP A 141 3.65 3.56 -22.49
C ASP A 141 4.39 2.91 -21.31
N ILE A 142 3.77 1.89 -20.74
CA ILE A 142 4.21 1.11 -19.57
C ILE A 142 5.58 0.42 -19.78
N GLY A 143 6.21 0.61 -20.95
CA GLY A 143 7.43 -0.07 -21.41
C GLY A 143 8.78 0.61 -21.09
N THR A 144 8.82 1.85 -20.58
CA THR A 144 10.10 2.50 -20.18
C THR A 144 10.08 2.99 -18.74
N LYS A 145 9.94 2.02 -17.82
CA LYS A 145 10.02 2.20 -16.35
C LYS A 145 11.44 2.61 -15.90
N ASN A 146 11.94 3.75 -16.36
CA ASN A 146 13.35 4.15 -16.22
C ASN A 146 13.58 5.19 -15.12
N TYR A 147 12.54 5.90 -14.67
CA TYR A 147 12.64 6.88 -13.57
C TYR A 147 11.32 7.02 -12.81
N LEU A 148 11.43 7.45 -11.55
CA LEU A 148 10.29 7.75 -10.68
C LEU A 148 9.98 9.24 -10.70
N VAL A 149 8.69 9.56 -10.66
CA VAL A 149 8.17 10.91 -10.44
C VAL A 149 7.28 10.95 -9.21
N LYS A 150 6.94 12.15 -8.75
CA LYS A 150 5.89 12.34 -7.75
C LYS A 150 4.53 11.90 -8.30
N THR A 151 3.67 11.38 -7.44
CA THR A 151 2.25 11.22 -7.77
C THR A 151 1.59 12.56 -8.08
N ASN A 152 0.39 12.54 -8.62
CA ASN A 152 -0.39 13.74 -8.90
C ASN A 152 -1.90 13.43 -8.82
N SER A 153 -2.75 14.39 -9.18
CA SER A 153 -4.21 14.24 -9.16
C SER A 153 -4.81 13.38 -10.29
N VAL A 154 -4.01 12.92 -11.25
CA VAL A 154 -4.52 12.18 -12.42
C VAL A 154 -5.04 10.80 -12.00
N GLY A 155 -6.26 10.46 -12.43
CA GLY A 155 -6.85 9.13 -12.21
C GLY A 155 -7.46 8.89 -10.83
N SER A 156 -7.19 9.75 -9.83
CA SER A 156 -7.94 9.76 -8.57
C SER A 156 -9.34 10.33 -8.82
N ARG A 157 -10.39 9.50 -8.64
CA ARG A 157 -11.79 9.89 -8.94
C ARG A 157 -12.60 10.33 -7.71
N LYS A 158 -11.97 10.44 -6.54
CA LYS A 158 -12.61 10.90 -5.30
C LYS A 158 -11.62 11.75 -4.54
#